data_AF-A0A523GKX4-F1
#
_entry.id   AF-A0A523GKX4-F1
#
_cell.length_a   1.000
_cell.length_b   1.000
_cell.length_c   1.000
_cell.angle_alpha   90.00
_cell.angle_beta   90.00
_cell.angle_gamma   90.00
#
_symmetry.space_group_name_H-M   'P 1'
#
loop_
_entity.id
_entity.type
_entity.pdbx_description
1 polymer ?
#
loop_
_entity_poly.entity_id
_entity_poly.type
_entity_poly.pdbx_seq_one_letter_code
_entity_poly.pdbx_strand_id
1 'polypeptide(L)'
;MRPSSISSGIYADSALTPDGWLRDMSIYFDTDGSIKSVRPGYADPDLPVAAGPVIPGMVNIHSHAFQRGMVGRTQVFSDPDDDFWSWRKAMYDFVIRLNPDTYRVQAEALYREMVEHGYTSVCEFHYIHNEVSGKPYSDPAAMSIALIEAAESAGIRLCLLPVLYTYGGFDQRELTGGQLRFGKSVPQFLTMMDRLNSHLAGNSTVTLGYAPHSLRAVSKDGMEDLIAHRNDAGRGSPIHIHVAEQLPEVKECLQTYGARPVEYLLSSAEVDSTWCLIHATHIEDFEIKRVSASGAVVGLCPTTESDLGDGVFPLRKFVCAGGKYGLGSDSNVSVSPGEEIRCLESMQRSSMRLRNVDGAISDLGVATIRYQNAVSGGLSVSGHSGTFMTAGSPADLVVLNASAELLAGKTADEMLNAHLLSGSNRSIDSVYTAGRKIT
;
A
#
# COMPACT_ATOMS: atom_id res chain seq x y z
N MET A 1 42.05 -16.78 14.93
CA MET A 1 40.70 -16.35 15.31
C MET A 1 39.96 -15.96 14.04
N ARG A 2 39.03 -16.80 13.56
CA ARG A 2 38.05 -16.37 12.55
C ARG A 2 36.88 -15.76 13.31
N PRO A 3 36.43 -14.53 13.02
CA PRO A 3 35.11 -14.13 13.48
C PRO A 3 34.11 -14.96 12.66
N SER A 4 33.51 -15.95 13.28
CA SER A 4 32.35 -16.66 12.75
C SER A 4 31.13 -15.76 12.85
N SER A 5 31.01 -14.77 11.96
CA SER A 5 29.69 -14.24 11.63
C SER A 5 29.19 -15.08 10.47
N ILE A 6 28.25 -16.00 10.74
CA ILE A 6 27.41 -16.54 9.67
C ILE A 6 26.82 -15.31 8.98
N SER A 7 27.15 -15.07 7.71
CA SER A 7 26.60 -13.94 6.98
C SER A 7 25.09 -14.15 6.85
N SER A 8 24.29 -13.28 7.46
CA SER A 8 22.85 -13.19 7.19
C SER A 8 22.68 -12.78 5.73
N GLY A 9 21.99 -13.61 4.95
CA GLY A 9 21.81 -13.37 3.52
C GLY A 9 21.19 -14.56 2.80
N ILE A 10 21.07 -14.44 1.49
CA ILE A 10 20.57 -15.48 0.60
C ILE A 10 21.30 -15.40 -0.75
N TYR A 11 21.62 -16.56 -1.32
CA TYR A 11 22.07 -16.69 -2.69
C TYR A 11 20.89 -17.13 -3.58
N ALA A 12 20.77 -16.56 -4.77
CA ALA A 12 19.78 -16.96 -5.76
C ALA A 12 20.38 -17.00 -7.17
N ASP A 13 20.03 -18.03 -7.95
CA ASP A 13 20.44 -18.15 -9.36
C ASP A 13 19.93 -16.97 -10.21
N SER A 14 18.84 -16.32 -9.79
CA SER A 14 18.33 -15.10 -10.41
C SER A 14 17.65 -14.21 -9.37
N ALA A 15 17.89 -12.91 -9.47
CA ALA A 15 17.20 -11.91 -8.65
C ALA A 15 16.73 -10.73 -9.49
N LEU A 16 15.53 -10.22 -9.20
CA LEU A 16 14.98 -9.03 -9.84
C LEU A 16 15.55 -7.77 -9.19
N THR A 17 16.19 -6.92 -10.00
CA THR A 17 16.78 -5.64 -9.63
C THR A 17 16.06 -4.49 -10.37
N PRO A 18 16.35 -3.22 -10.06
CA PRO A 18 15.80 -2.09 -10.82
C PRO A 18 16.15 -2.14 -12.31
N ASP A 19 17.33 -2.68 -12.64
CA ASP A 19 17.83 -2.82 -14.01
C ASP A 19 17.37 -4.13 -14.68
N GLY A 20 16.48 -4.90 -14.03
CA GLY A 20 15.96 -6.17 -14.52
C GLY A 20 16.58 -7.39 -13.82
N TRP A 21 16.50 -8.55 -14.47
CA TRP A 21 16.96 -9.82 -13.91
C TRP A 21 18.48 -9.97 -14.00
N LEU A 22 19.14 -10.19 -12.86
CA LEU A 22 20.57 -10.55 -12.80
C LEU A 22 20.74 -11.98 -12.30
N ARG A 23 21.84 -12.63 -12.73
CA ARG A 23 22.20 -14.02 -12.40
C ARG A 23 23.21 -14.08 -11.25
N ASP A 24 23.25 -15.23 -10.58
CA ASP A 24 24.19 -15.57 -9.52
C ASP A 24 24.29 -14.45 -8.48
N MET A 25 23.17 -14.18 -7.80
CA MET A 25 23.04 -13.04 -6.90
C MET A 25 23.25 -13.49 -5.45
N SER A 26 24.29 -12.94 -4.79
CA SER A 26 24.41 -12.97 -3.33
C SER A 26 23.87 -11.68 -2.71
N ILE A 27 22.90 -11.81 -1.82
CA ILE A 27 22.24 -10.71 -1.12
C ILE A 27 22.58 -10.83 0.36
N TYR A 28 23.23 -9.81 0.93
CA TYR A 28 23.65 -9.80 2.33
C TYR A 28 22.74 -8.84 3.12
N PHE A 29 22.27 -9.30 4.27
CA PHE A 29 21.43 -8.53 5.18
C PHE A 29 22.27 -7.92 6.30
N ASP A 30 21.89 -6.73 6.73
CA ASP A 30 22.41 -6.09 7.95
C ASP A 30 21.50 -6.38 9.15
N THR A 31 22.01 -6.11 10.34
CA THR A 31 21.33 -6.37 11.62
C THR A 31 20.15 -5.45 11.88
N ASP A 32 20.05 -4.33 11.17
CA ASP A 32 18.91 -3.40 11.22
C ASP A 32 17.75 -3.81 10.31
N GLY A 33 17.90 -4.93 9.59
CA GLY A 33 16.90 -5.44 8.65
C GLY A 33 16.93 -4.78 7.27
N SER A 34 18.00 -4.05 6.94
CA SER A 34 18.29 -3.57 5.59
C SER A 34 19.19 -4.54 4.80
N ILE A 35 19.27 -4.33 3.49
CA ILE A 35 20.26 -4.98 2.63
C ILE A 35 21.59 -4.26 2.84
N LYS A 36 22.59 -5.00 3.31
CA LYS A 36 23.97 -4.50 3.47
C LYS A 36 24.66 -4.32 2.12
N SER A 37 24.52 -5.31 1.24
CA SER A 37 25.09 -5.28 -0.11
C SER A 37 24.47 -6.36 -0.99
N VAL A 38 24.49 -6.14 -2.30
CA VAL A 38 24.17 -7.14 -3.33
C VAL A 38 25.40 -7.40 -4.20
N ARG A 39 25.60 -8.64 -4.64
CA ARG A 39 26.71 -9.04 -5.51
C ARG A 39 26.18 -9.91 -6.67
N PRO A 40 25.90 -9.32 -7.84
CA PRO A 40 25.56 -10.08 -9.03
C PRO A 40 26.80 -10.80 -9.60
N GLY A 41 26.60 -11.95 -10.25
CA GLY A 41 27.69 -12.75 -10.83
C GLY A 41 28.58 -13.45 -9.80
N TYR A 42 28.14 -13.57 -8.55
CA TYR A 42 28.89 -14.18 -7.47
C TYR A 42 28.00 -15.12 -6.65
N ALA A 43 28.34 -16.41 -6.68
CA ALA A 43 27.71 -17.43 -5.85
C ALA A 43 28.54 -17.63 -4.57
N ASP A 44 28.19 -16.92 -3.50
CA ASP A 44 28.81 -17.12 -2.19
C ASP A 44 28.47 -18.53 -1.65
N PRO A 45 29.45 -19.43 -1.47
CA PRO A 45 29.19 -20.79 -1.01
C PRO A 45 28.74 -20.85 0.46
N ASP A 46 28.89 -19.77 1.23
CA ASP A 46 28.51 -19.71 2.64
C ASP A 46 27.06 -19.22 2.85
N LEU A 47 26.37 -18.76 1.79
CA LEU A 47 24.96 -18.34 1.87
C LEU A 47 23.98 -19.49 1.60
N PRO A 48 22.81 -19.49 2.27
CA PRO A 48 21.74 -20.42 1.92
C PRO A 48 21.24 -20.16 0.50
N VAL A 49 20.97 -21.24 -0.24
CA VAL A 49 20.49 -21.20 -1.63
C VAL A 49 18.97 -21.09 -1.66
N ALA A 50 18.46 -20.11 -2.41
CA ALA A 50 17.03 -19.91 -2.68
C ALA A 50 16.47 -21.07 -3.53
N ALA A 51 15.21 -21.45 -3.29
CA ALA A 51 14.52 -22.49 -4.07
C ALA A 51 14.19 -22.06 -5.53
N GLY A 52 14.46 -20.81 -5.87
CA GLY A 52 14.23 -20.25 -7.19
C GLY A 52 14.51 -18.75 -7.23
N PRO A 53 13.95 -18.02 -8.21
CA PRO A 53 14.19 -16.59 -8.36
C PRO A 53 13.76 -15.79 -7.13
N VAL A 54 14.57 -14.80 -6.78
CA VAL A 54 14.26 -13.83 -5.72
C VAL A 54 13.71 -12.54 -6.33
N ILE A 55 12.58 -12.07 -5.81
CA ILE A 55 12.00 -10.76 -6.16
C ILE A 55 11.92 -9.89 -4.91
N PRO A 56 11.94 -8.55 -5.03
CA PRO A 56 11.72 -7.68 -3.87
C PRO A 56 10.31 -7.89 -3.32
N GLY A 57 10.13 -7.77 -2.02
CA GLY A 57 8.82 -7.84 -1.38
C GLY A 57 7.87 -6.75 -1.88
N MET A 58 6.60 -7.10 -2.08
CA MET A 58 5.59 -6.11 -2.47
C MET A 58 5.20 -5.26 -1.27
N VAL A 59 5.12 -3.94 -1.47
CA VAL A 59 4.47 -3.04 -0.51
C VAL A 59 2.99 -3.00 -0.85
N ASN A 60 2.13 -3.36 0.10
CA ASN A 60 0.71 -3.09 0.04
C ASN A 60 0.49 -1.61 0.39
N ILE A 61 0.31 -0.75 -0.62
CA ILE A 61 0.32 0.71 -0.46
C ILE A 61 -0.94 1.27 0.23
N HIS A 62 -1.98 0.45 0.39
CA HIS A 62 -3.23 0.90 0.98
C HIS A 62 -4.04 -0.27 1.55
N SER A 63 -4.45 -0.16 2.81
CA SER A 63 -5.28 -1.15 3.50
C SER A 63 -6.19 -0.49 4.51
N HIS A 64 -7.38 -1.07 4.65
CA HIS A 64 -8.27 -0.91 5.80
C HIS A 64 -8.48 -2.27 6.47
N ALA A 65 -7.66 -2.62 7.47
CA ALA A 65 -7.57 -4.00 7.97
C ALA A 65 -8.90 -4.58 8.47
N PHE A 66 -9.76 -3.72 9.02
CA PHE A 66 -11.05 -4.15 9.55
C PHE A 66 -12.03 -4.60 8.46
N GLN A 67 -11.88 -4.12 7.22
CA GLN A 67 -12.79 -4.45 6.13
C GLN A 67 -12.66 -5.91 5.68
N ARG A 68 -11.50 -6.55 5.93
CA ARG A 68 -11.32 -7.99 5.68
C ARG A 68 -12.41 -8.85 6.36
N GLY A 69 -12.91 -8.43 7.52
CA GLY A 69 -13.94 -9.13 8.28
C GLY A 69 -15.35 -9.07 7.66
N MET A 70 -15.52 -8.27 6.61
CA MET A 70 -16.78 -8.12 5.87
C MET A 70 -16.80 -8.88 4.55
N VAL A 71 -15.64 -9.33 4.06
CA VAL A 71 -15.51 -9.96 2.74
C VAL A 71 -16.50 -11.12 2.59
N GLY A 72 -17.20 -11.14 1.46
CA GLY A 72 -18.25 -12.12 1.15
C GLY A 72 -19.63 -11.82 1.76
N ARG A 73 -19.79 -10.71 2.50
CA ARG A 73 -21.08 -10.31 3.11
C ARG A 73 -21.78 -9.16 2.40
N THR A 74 -21.11 -8.52 1.45
CA THR A 74 -21.64 -7.36 0.72
C THR A 74 -22.07 -7.69 -0.70
N GLN A 75 -21.68 -8.86 -1.24
CA GLN A 75 -22.06 -9.33 -2.57
C GLN A 75 -23.47 -9.97 -2.57
N VAL A 76 -24.48 -9.18 -2.20
CA VAL A 76 -25.89 -9.60 -2.12
C VAL A 76 -26.72 -8.72 -3.04
N PHE A 77 -27.44 -9.31 -3.99
CA PHE A 77 -28.42 -8.58 -4.82
C PHE A 77 -29.58 -8.07 -3.95
N SER A 78 -29.40 -6.90 -3.37
CA SER A 78 -30.38 -6.23 -2.50
C SER A 78 -31.07 -5.05 -3.18
N ASP A 79 -30.40 -4.43 -4.15
CA ASP A 79 -30.89 -3.34 -5.00
C ASP A 79 -30.38 -3.55 -6.44
N PRO A 80 -31.17 -3.32 -7.51
CA PRO A 80 -30.67 -3.34 -8.89
C PRO A 80 -29.58 -2.30 -9.20
N ASP A 81 -29.51 -1.20 -8.44
CA ASP A 81 -28.54 -0.11 -8.60
C ASP A 81 -27.56 -0.02 -7.41
N ASP A 82 -27.20 -1.17 -6.81
CA ASP A 82 -26.27 -1.27 -5.68
C ASP A 82 -24.90 -0.60 -5.99
N ASP A 83 -24.39 0.23 -5.09
CA ASP A 83 -23.23 1.10 -5.34
C ASP A 83 -22.26 1.18 -4.13
N PHE A 84 -21.24 2.03 -4.23
CA PHE A 84 -20.29 2.28 -3.15
C PHE A 84 -20.96 2.70 -1.82
N TRP A 85 -22.07 3.44 -1.88
CA TRP A 85 -22.67 4.07 -0.70
C TRP A 85 -23.50 3.08 0.12
N SER A 86 -24.17 2.14 -0.53
CA SER A 86 -24.83 1.01 0.14
C SER A 86 -23.80 0.06 0.78
N TRP A 87 -22.70 -0.26 0.08
CA TRP A 87 -21.58 -1.01 0.66
C TRP A 87 -21.01 -0.32 1.90
N ARG A 88 -20.84 1.01 1.85
CA ARG A 88 -20.34 1.83 2.96
C ARG A 88 -21.26 1.77 4.19
N LYS A 89 -22.58 1.60 4.00
CA LYS A 89 -23.51 1.38 5.11
C LYS A 89 -23.21 0.06 5.83
N ALA A 90 -23.01 -1.04 5.08
CA ALA A 90 -22.64 -2.32 5.67
C ALA A 90 -21.29 -2.24 6.41
N MET A 91 -20.38 -1.42 5.90
CA MET A 91 -19.11 -1.12 6.55
C MET A 91 -19.30 -0.47 7.92
N TYR A 92 -20.18 0.52 8.02
CA TYR A 92 -20.52 1.14 9.30
C TYR A 92 -21.15 0.17 10.30
N ASP A 93 -21.98 -0.77 9.83
CA ASP A 93 -22.58 -1.82 10.66
C ASP A 93 -21.55 -2.83 11.19
N PHE A 94 -20.40 -2.99 10.50
CA PHE A 94 -19.30 -3.82 10.98
C PHE A 94 -18.41 -3.10 11.99
N VAL A 95 -18.12 -1.83 11.74
CA VAL A 95 -17.22 -0.99 12.56
C VAL A 95 -17.62 -0.99 14.04
N ILE A 96 -18.91 -1.10 14.40
CA ILE A 96 -19.36 -1.12 15.80
C ILE A 96 -18.95 -2.38 16.58
N ARG A 97 -18.42 -3.42 15.92
CA ARG A 97 -18.05 -4.70 16.56
C ARG A 97 -16.62 -4.71 17.11
N LEU A 98 -15.84 -3.66 16.84
CA LEU A 98 -14.41 -3.63 17.09
C LEU A 98 -14.05 -2.87 18.37
N ASN A 99 -13.13 -3.44 19.12
CA ASN A 99 -12.37 -2.80 20.20
C ASN A 99 -10.87 -3.10 19.96
N PRO A 100 -9.93 -2.52 20.75
CA PRO A 100 -8.50 -2.74 20.52
C PRO A 100 -8.10 -4.23 20.45
N ASP A 101 -8.61 -5.06 21.38
CA ASP A 101 -8.27 -6.48 21.43
C ASP A 101 -8.74 -7.26 20.19
N THR A 102 -10.00 -7.08 19.81
CA THR A 102 -10.59 -7.75 18.65
C THR A 102 -9.99 -7.24 17.35
N TYR A 103 -9.65 -5.96 17.28
CA TYR A 103 -9.02 -5.37 16.10
C TYR A 103 -7.60 -5.88 15.91
N ARG A 104 -6.81 -6.01 16.99
CA ARG A 104 -5.48 -6.64 16.95
C ARG A 104 -5.54 -8.05 16.37
N VAL A 105 -6.44 -8.89 16.86
CA VAL A 105 -6.59 -10.28 16.39
C VAL A 105 -6.98 -10.33 14.91
N GLN A 106 -7.92 -9.48 14.50
CA GLN A 106 -8.35 -9.44 13.10
C GLN A 106 -7.24 -8.94 12.17
N ALA A 107 -6.56 -7.86 12.55
CA ALA A 107 -5.46 -7.30 11.76
C ALA A 107 -4.28 -8.27 11.69
N GLU A 108 -3.95 -8.98 12.77
CA GLU A 108 -2.89 -9.98 12.77
C GLU A 108 -3.19 -11.11 11.77
N ALA A 109 -4.43 -11.59 11.71
CA ALA A 109 -4.83 -12.60 10.75
C ALA A 109 -4.69 -12.12 9.30
N LEU A 110 -5.12 -10.88 9.01
CA LEU A 110 -4.95 -10.27 7.69
C LEU A 110 -3.48 -10.08 7.34
N TYR A 111 -2.66 -9.58 8.26
CA TYR A 111 -1.25 -9.33 8.01
C TYR A 111 -0.45 -10.61 7.81
N ARG A 112 -0.80 -11.71 8.51
CA ARG A 112 -0.24 -13.04 8.20
C ARG A 112 -0.61 -13.50 6.80
N GLU A 113 -1.88 -13.34 6.42
CA GLU A 113 -2.32 -13.62 5.06
C GLU A 113 -1.53 -12.80 4.04
N MET A 114 -1.37 -11.49 4.25
CA MET A 114 -0.54 -10.61 3.40
C MET A 114 0.88 -11.15 3.21
N VAL A 115 1.55 -11.54 4.31
CA VAL A 115 2.91 -12.10 4.26
C VAL A 115 2.94 -13.41 3.47
N GLU A 116 2.00 -14.33 3.71
CA GLU A 116 1.89 -15.58 2.93
C GLU A 116 1.70 -15.35 1.43
N HIS A 117 1.13 -14.20 1.06
CA HIS A 117 0.85 -13.80 -0.32
C HIS A 117 1.97 -12.96 -0.96
N GLY A 118 3.06 -12.68 -0.24
CA GLY A 118 4.24 -11.96 -0.74
C GLY A 118 4.22 -10.45 -0.51
N TYR A 119 3.27 -9.93 0.28
CA TYR A 119 3.38 -8.57 0.81
C TYR A 119 4.33 -8.57 2.02
N THR A 120 5.35 -7.72 2.00
CA THR A 120 6.33 -7.60 3.10
C THR A 120 6.12 -6.34 3.93
N SER A 121 5.35 -5.39 3.40
CA SER A 121 4.96 -4.17 4.08
C SER A 121 3.51 -3.80 3.77
N VAL A 122 2.84 -3.13 4.70
CA VAL A 122 1.51 -2.58 4.52
C VAL A 122 1.44 -1.12 4.98
N CYS A 123 0.84 -0.26 4.17
CA CYS A 123 0.41 1.08 4.52
C CYS A 123 -1.03 1.01 5.04
N GLU A 124 -1.19 0.95 6.36
CA GLU A 124 -2.49 0.82 7.01
C GLU A 124 -3.12 2.20 7.21
N PHE A 125 -4.12 2.49 6.39
CA PHE A 125 -4.88 3.74 6.41
C PHE A 125 -5.98 3.63 7.47
N HIS A 126 -5.63 4.05 8.68
CA HIS A 126 -6.36 3.71 9.91
C HIS A 126 -7.26 4.86 10.38
N TYR A 127 -8.58 4.69 10.25
CA TYR A 127 -9.57 5.70 10.69
C TYR A 127 -10.50 5.26 11.82
N ILE A 128 -10.28 4.14 12.51
CA ILE A 128 -11.13 3.75 13.66
C ILE A 128 -10.42 4.13 14.97
N HIS A 129 -10.70 5.32 15.49
CA HIS A 129 -9.95 5.85 16.63
C HIS A 129 -10.68 5.75 17.97
N ASN A 130 -12.00 5.91 17.96
CA ASN A 130 -12.79 6.11 19.16
C ASN A 130 -13.60 4.85 19.52
N GLU A 131 -14.15 4.83 20.73
CA GLU A 131 -15.12 3.82 21.16
C GLU A 131 -16.37 3.81 20.26
N VAL A 132 -17.20 2.77 20.40
CA VAL A 132 -18.48 2.66 19.67
C VAL A 132 -19.39 3.87 19.90
N SER A 133 -19.30 4.49 21.08
CA SER A 133 -20.03 5.72 21.43
C SER A 133 -19.52 6.99 20.73
N GLY A 134 -18.39 6.92 20.02
CA GLY A 134 -17.67 8.07 19.48
C GLY A 134 -16.76 8.78 20.49
N LYS A 135 -16.74 8.36 21.76
CA LYS A 135 -15.83 8.91 22.77
C LYS A 135 -14.41 8.37 22.60
N PRO A 136 -13.36 9.18 22.82
CA PRO A 136 -11.99 8.68 22.85
C PRO A 136 -11.79 7.61 23.93
N TYR A 137 -10.97 6.61 23.63
CA TYR A 137 -10.43 5.69 24.64
C TYR A 137 -9.56 6.44 25.67
N SER A 138 -9.28 5.80 26.81
CA SER A 138 -8.37 6.35 27.83
C SER A 138 -6.97 6.64 27.29
N ASP A 139 -6.44 5.74 26.45
CA ASP A 139 -5.31 6.04 25.57
C ASP A 139 -5.86 6.40 24.18
N PRO A 140 -5.70 7.64 23.70
CA PRO A 140 -6.23 8.06 22.39
C PRO A 140 -5.62 7.29 21.21
N ALA A 141 -4.48 6.61 21.40
CA ALA A 141 -3.80 5.80 20.41
C ALA A 141 -4.11 4.29 20.51
N ALA A 142 -5.03 3.86 21.37
CA ALA A 142 -5.26 2.43 21.67
C ALA A 142 -5.51 1.55 20.43
N MET A 143 -6.34 2.02 19.48
CA MET A 143 -6.64 1.27 18.25
C MET A 143 -5.44 1.22 17.29
N SER A 144 -4.62 2.27 17.27
CA SER A 144 -3.38 2.33 16.49
C SER A 144 -2.32 1.40 17.06
N ILE A 145 -2.18 1.34 18.39
CA ILE A 145 -1.26 0.42 19.08
C ILE A 145 -1.64 -1.04 18.81
N ALA A 146 -2.94 -1.36 18.81
CA ALA A 146 -3.42 -2.69 18.43
C ALA A 146 -2.96 -3.11 17.01
N LEU A 147 -2.91 -2.18 16.05
CA LEU A 147 -2.41 -2.47 14.70
C LEU A 147 -0.89 -2.66 14.66
N ILE A 148 -0.15 -1.88 15.45
CA ILE A 148 1.30 -2.02 15.61
C ILE A 148 1.63 -3.42 16.14
N GLU A 149 1.01 -3.82 17.25
CA GLU A 149 1.19 -5.14 17.86
C GLU A 149 0.81 -6.29 16.90
N ALA A 150 -0.26 -6.11 16.11
CA ALA A 150 -0.68 -7.06 15.10
C ALA A 150 0.37 -7.23 13.99
N ALA A 151 0.95 -6.14 13.50
CA ALA A 151 1.98 -6.17 12.46
C ALA A 151 3.27 -6.82 12.96
N GLU A 152 3.69 -6.48 14.18
CA GLU A 152 4.84 -7.08 14.85
C GLU A 152 4.67 -8.60 15.03
N SER A 153 3.48 -9.05 15.45
CA SER A 153 3.17 -10.48 15.60
C SER A 153 3.14 -11.22 14.27
N ALA A 154 2.61 -10.59 13.22
CA ALA A 154 2.57 -11.16 11.86
C ALA A 154 3.94 -11.16 11.18
N GLY A 155 4.87 -10.32 11.64
CA GLY A 155 6.18 -10.15 11.01
C GLY A 155 6.13 -9.33 9.72
N ILE A 156 5.16 -8.43 9.56
CA ILE A 156 5.07 -7.50 8.42
C ILE A 156 5.58 -6.11 8.82
N ARG A 157 6.21 -5.38 7.89
CA ARG A 157 6.51 -3.95 8.13
C ARG A 157 5.23 -3.12 8.04
N LEU A 158 5.09 -2.14 8.92
CA LEU A 158 3.90 -1.29 8.98
C LEU A 158 4.26 0.17 8.68
N CYS A 159 3.65 0.75 7.65
CA CYS A 159 3.49 2.19 7.56
C CYS A 159 2.12 2.52 8.14
N LEU A 160 2.07 2.94 9.40
CA LEU A 160 0.83 3.32 10.06
C LEU A 160 0.46 4.73 9.62
N LEU A 161 -0.74 4.88 9.09
CA LEU A 161 -1.30 6.15 8.63
C LEU A 161 -2.57 6.45 9.44
N PRO A 162 -2.46 7.00 10.66
CA PRO A 162 -3.62 7.45 11.40
C PRO A 162 -4.33 8.55 10.62
N VAL A 163 -5.64 8.41 10.49
CA VAL A 163 -6.43 9.25 9.60
C VAL A 163 -7.06 10.42 10.33
N LEU A 164 -6.86 11.63 9.83
CA LEU A 164 -7.65 12.79 10.21
C LEU A 164 -8.99 12.75 9.47
N TYR A 165 -10.07 12.61 10.24
CA TYR A 165 -11.45 12.64 9.78
C TYR A 165 -12.24 13.59 10.68
N THR A 166 -12.74 14.69 10.12
CA THR A 166 -13.40 15.75 10.91
C THR A 166 -14.83 16.03 10.42
N TYR A 167 -15.11 15.90 9.13
CA TYR A 167 -16.38 16.30 8.51
C TYR A 167 -17.07 15.19 7.71
N GLY A 168 -18.39 15.26 7.62
CA GLY A 168 -19.22 14.30 6.90
C GLY A 168 -19.27 14.51 5.38
N GLY A 169 -18.82 15.66 4.89
CA GLY A 169 -18.88 16.06 3.48
C GLY A 169 -18.23 17.44 3.22
N PHE A 170 -18.17 17.85 1.96
CA PHE A 170 -17.52 19.09 1.53
C PHE A 170 -18.12 20.37 2.16
N ASP A 171 -19.40 20.33 2.52
CA ASP A 171 -20.14 21.37 3.23
C ASP A 171 -19.80 21.46 4.74
N GLN A 172 -18.81 20.68 5.20
CA GLN A 172 -18.41 20.58 6.60
C GLN A 172 -19.54 20.13 7.53
N ARG A 173 -20.52 19.37 7.03
CA ARG A 173 -21.59 18.80 7.85
C ARG A 173 -21.04 17.91 8.96
N GLU A 174 -21.77 17.81 10.06
CA GLU A 174 -21.37 17.01 11.21
C GLU A 174 -21.28 15.50 10.87
N LEU A 175 -20.44 14.80 11.64
CA LEU A 175 -20.30 13.35 11.55
C LEU A 175 -21.55 12.64 12.08
N THR A 176 -21.93 11.56 11.44
CA THR A 176 -23.11 10.77 11.83
C THR A 176 -22.82 9.27 11.86
N GLY A 177 -23.59 8.52 12.65
CA GLY A 177 -23.53 7.06 12.68
C GLY A 177 -22.12 6.50 12.94
N GLY A 178 -21.66 5.59 12.08
CA GLY A 178 -20.33 4.97 12.19
C GLY A 178 -19.17 5.96 12.13
N GLN A 179 -19.35 7.15 11.51
CA GLN A 179 -18.30 8.17 11.39
C GLN A 179 -17.87 8.74 12.74
N LEU A 180 -18.71 8.64 13.77
CA LEU A 180 -18.36 9.09 15.13
C LEU A 180 -17.15 8.32 15.69
N ARG A 181 -16.90 7.09 15.22
CA ARG A 181 -15.70 6.34 15.58
C ARG A 181 -14.42 6.87 14.93
N PHE A 182 -14.55 7.62 13.85
CA PHE A 182 -13.44 8.17 13.07
C PHE A 182 -13.11 9.60 13.49
N GLY A 183 -14.11 10.33 13.97
CA GLY A 183 -14.03 11.74 14.27
C GLY A 183 -12.91 12.12 15.24
N LYS A 184 -12.03 13.02 14.82
CA LYS A 184 -11.16 13.78 15.72
C LYS A 184 -11.10 15.24 15.29
N SER A 185 -11.05 16.13 16.28
CA SER A 185 -10.61 17.50 16.01
C SER A 185 -9.11 17.51 15.69
N VAL A 186 -8.65 18.51 14.94
CA VAL A 186 -7.23 18.64 14.59
C VAL A 186 -6.32 18.59 15.84
N PRO A 187 -6.56 19.36 16.92
CA PRO A 187 -5.70 19.29 18.12
C PRO A 187 -5.68 17.90 18.79
N GLN A 188 -6.82 17.21 18.82
CA GLN A 188 -6.89 15.84 19.36
C GLN A 188 -6.11 14.85 18.50
N PHE A 189 -6.19 15.00 17.18
CA PHE A 189 -5.45 14.20 16.23
C PHE A 189 -3.94 14.41 16.38
N LEU A 190 -3.46 15.66 16.40
CA LEU A 190 -2.03 15.97 16.55
C LEU A 190 -1.48 15.47 17.89
N THR A 191 -2.25 15.58 18.98
CA THR A 191 -1.86 15.01 20.29
C THR A 191 -1.68 13.49 20.21
N MET A 192 -2.55 12.79 19.47
CA MET A 192 -2.42 11.34 19.24
C MET A 192 -1.17 11.04 18.38
N MET A 193 -0.87 11.86 17.38
CA MET A 193 0.34 11.71 16.55
C MET A 193 1.61 11.84 17.40
N ASP A 194 1.70 12.81 18.31
CA ASP A 194 2.84 12.97 19.23
C ASP A 194 3.01 11.76 20.16
N ARG A 195 1.88 11.23 20.67
CA ARG A 195 1.83 10.03 21.50
C ARG A 195 2.31 8.79 20.74
N LEU A 196 1.95 8.64 19.46
CA LEU A 196 2.39 7.55 18.60
C LEU A 196 3.87 7.70 18.21
N ASN A 197 4.31 8.91 17.87
CA ASN A 197 5.72 9.18 17.57
C ASN A 197 6.63 8.81 18.76
N SER A 198 6.21 9.17 19.97
CA SER A 198 6.91 8.79 21.21
C SER A 198 6.91 7.27 21.45
N HIS A 199 5.81 6.60 21.12
CA HIS A 199 5.70 5.13 21.25
C HIS A 199 6.63 4.37 20.31
N LEU A 200 6.82 4.91 19.10
CA LEU A 200 7.59 4.29 18.02
C LEU A 200 9.08 4.66 18.05
N ALA A 201 9.53 5.41 19.06
CA ALA A 201 10.93 5.79 19.18
C ALA A 201 11.85 4.55 19.20
N GLY A 202 12.69 4.42 18.17
CA GLY A 202 13.61 3.29 18.00
C GLY A 202 13.03 2.05 17.32
N ASN A 203 11.76 2.08 16.89
CA ASN A 203 11.17 1.00 16.09
C ASN A 203 11.64 1.11 14.62
N SER A 204 12.26 0.05 14.08
CA SER A 204 12.78 0.02 12.70
C SER A 204 11.85 -0.65 11.70
N THR A 205 10.74 -1.23 12.18
CA THR A 205 9.76 -1.97 11.37
C THR A 205 8.44 -1.24 11.20
N VAL A 206 8.24 -0.14 11.93
CA VAL A 206 7.06 0.71 11.85
C VAL A 206 7.45 2.14 11.46
N THR A 207 6.83 2.67 10.42
CA THR A 207 6.88 4.10 10.09
C THR A 207 5.55 4.76 10.41
N LEU A 208 5.59 5.97 10.98
CA LEU A 208 4.41 6.81 11.16
C LEU A 208 4.29 7.81 9.98
N GLY A 209 3.19 7.70 9.25
CA GLY A 209 2.78 8.66 8.22
C GLY A 209 1.55 9.45 8.64
N TYR A 210 1.07 10.31 7.75
CA TYR A 210 -0.09 11.16 7.97
C TYR A 210 -1.16 10.85 6.92
N ALA A 211 -2.43 10.87 7.31
CA ALA A 211 -3.52 10.65 6.36
C ALA A 211 -4.70 11.60 6.58
N PRO A 212 -4.81 12.73 5.86
CA PRO A 212 -6.12 13.37 5.70
C PRO A 212 -7.03 12.42 4.91
N HIS A 213 -8.18 12.01 5.46
CA HIS A 213 -9.00 10.96 4.82
C HIS A 213 -9.32 11.31 3.36
N SER A 214 -9.91 12.47 3.12
CA SER A 214 -10.30 12.97 1.81
C SER A 214 -10.59 14.46 1.91
N LEU A 215 -10.71 15.13 0.77
CA LEU A 215 -11.16 16.53 0.70
C LEU A 215 -12.58 16.76 1.23
N ARG A 216 -13.38 15.68 1.36
CA ARG A 216 -14.71 15.70 1.98
C ARG A 216 -14.64 15.74 3.50
N ALA A 217 -13.61 15.15 4.09
CA ALA A 217 -13.55 14.88 5.52
C ALA A 217 -12.62 15.83 6.29
N VAL A 218 -11.82 16.62 5.59
CA VAL A 218 -10.82 17.53 6.18
C VAL A 218 -10.95 18.90 5.52
N SER A 219 -11.02 19.96 6.33
CA SER A 219 -11.02 21.34 5.85
C SER A 219 -9.63 21.76 5.35
N LYS A 220 -9.56 22.86 4.61
CA LYS A 220 -8.28 23.43 4.18
C LYS A 220 -7.36 23.74 5.38
N ASP A 221 -7.87 24.43 6.40
CA ASP A 221 -7.09 24.78 7.59
C ASP A 221 -6.59 23.52 8.33
N GLY A 222 -7.43 22.48 8.43
CA GLY A 222 -7.02 21.21 9.04
C GLY A 222 -5.95 20.46 8.22
N MET A 223 -5.97 20.58 6.90
CA MET A 223 -4.91 20.07 6.02
C MET A 223 -3.60 20.84 6.26
N GLU A 224 -3.65 22.17 6.34
CA GLU A 224 -2.49 23.02 6.59
C GLU A 224 -1.84 22.72 7.94
N ASP A 225 -2.65 22.59 9.00
CA ASP A 225 -2.17 22.22 10.35
C ASP A 225 -1.51 20.83 10.38
N LEU A 226 -2.09 19.85 9.67
CA LEU A 226 -1.54 18.51 9.54
C LEU A 226 -0.20 18.51 8.81
N ILE A 227 -0.09 19.25 7.70
CA ILE A 227 1.16 19.38 6.94
C ILE A 227 2.22 20.10 7.77
N ALA A 228 1.85 21.14 8.53
CA ALA A 228 2.76 21.87 9.41
C ALA A 228 3.33 20.95 10.50
N HIS A 229 2.47 20.21 11.20
CA HIS A 229 2.91 19.25 12.24
C HIS A 229 3.82 18.16 11.68
N ARG A 230 3.49 17.61 10.51
CA ARG A 230 4.39 16.69 9.80
C ARG A 230 5.75 17.32 9.53
N ASN A 231 5.79 18.54 9.00
CA ASN A 231 7.04 19.19 8.65
C ASN A 231 7.91 19.46 9.89
N ASP A 232 7.29 19.78 11.03
CA ASP A 232 7.97 19.95 12.33
C ASP A 232 8.53 18.63 12.87
N ALA A 233 7.82 17.51 12.67
CA ALA A 233 8.30 16.17 12.99
C ALA A 233 9.39 15.67 12.01
N GLY A 234 9.45 16.24 10.81
CA GLY A 234 10.40 15.96 9.74
C GLY A 234 9.71 15.70 8.39
N ARG A 235 10.19 16.35 7.32
CA ARG A 235 9.61 16.28 5.95
C ARG A 235 9.66 14.89 5.27
N GLY A 236 10.02 13.82 5.98
CA GLY A 236 10.18 12.47 5.45
C GLY A 236 8.94 11.59 5.56
N SER A 237 8.01 11.86 6.48
CA SER A 237 6.83 11.01 6.67
C SER A 237 5.90 11.06 5.46
N PRO A 238 5.33 9.93 5.00
CA PRO A 238 4.42 9.95 3.86
C PRO A 238 3.07 10.62 4.21
N ILE A 239 2.41 11.21 3.21
CA ILE A 239 1.02 11.67 3.31
C ILE A 239 0.16 10.84 2.36
N HIS A 240 -0.92 10.22 2.85
CA HIS A 240 -1.86 9.46 2.02
C HIS A 240 -3.24 10.11 2.06
N ILE A 241 -3.94 10.17 0.92
CA ILE A 241 -5.28 10.76 0.82
C ILE A 241 -6.13 10.04 -0.23
N HIS A 242 -7.38 9.72 0.09
CA HIS A 242 -8.37 9.32 -0.93
C HIS A 242 -8.77 10.53 -1.76
N VAL A 243 -8.66 10.41 -3.08
CA VAL A 243 -9.02 11.51 -4.00
C VAL A 243 -9.53 10.99 -5.34
N ALA A 244 -10.63 11.57 -5.83
CA ALA A 244 -11.21 11.30 -7.15
C ALA A 244 -11.52 9.82 -7.44
N GLU A 245 -11.88 9.06 -6.40
CA GLU A 245 -12.32 7.65 -6.48
C GLU A 245 -13.67 7.53 -7.22
N GLN A 246 -14.61 8.42 -6.88
CA GLN A 246 -16.03 8.31 -7.26
C GLN A 246 -16.53 9.58 -8.00
N LEU A 247 -17.31 9.41 -9.07
CA LEU A 247 -17.90 10.54 -9.83
C LEU A 247 -18.76 11.49 -8.96
N PRO A 248 -19.56 11.01 -7.98
CA PRO A 248 -20.22 11.90 -7.02
C PRO A 248 -19.27 12.84 -6.27
N GLU A 249 -18.08 12.38 -5.87
CA GLU A 249 -17.07 13.23 -5.23
C GLU A 249 -16.59 14.33 -6.20
N VAL A 250 -16.30 13.97 -7.45
CA VAL A 250 -15.88 14.93 -8.48
C VAL A 250 -16.94 16.02 -8.67
N LYS A 251 -18.22 15.62 -8.75
CA LYS A 251 -19.34 16.54 -8.92
C LYS A 251 -19.50 17.48 -7.73
N GLU A 252 -19.45 16.96 -6.50
CA GLU A 252 -19.59 17.79 -5.29
C GLU A 252 -18.38 18.74 -5.14
N CYS A 253 -17.17 18.29 -5.44
CA CYS A 253 -15.97 19.13 -5.42
C CYS A 253 -16.05 20.29 -6.42
N LEU A 254 -16.52 20.03 -7.64
CA LEU A 254 -16.76 21.07 -8.65
C LEU A 254 -17.82 22.08 -8.20
N GLN A 255 -18.88 21.61 -7.53
CA GLN A 255 -19.94 22.48 -7.02
C GLN A 255 -19.45 23.38 -5.87
N THR A 256 -18.60 22.86 -4.99
CA THR A 256 -18.13 23.58 -3.80
C THR A 256 -16.94 24.51 -4.12
N TYR A 257 -15.97 24.04 -4.89
CA TYR A 257 -14.70 24.74 -5.11
C TYR A 257 -14.47 25.20 -6.55
N GLY A 258 -15.34 24.83 -7.50
CA GLY A 258 -15.16 25.17 -8.91
C GLY A 258 -13.97 24.45 -9.58
N ALA A 259 -13.41 23.44 -8.92
CA ALA A 259 -12.26 22.66 -9.38
C ALA A 259 -12.50 21.17 -9.13
N ARG A 260 -11.80 20.31 -9.88
CA ARG A 260 -11.84 18.86 -9.65
C ARG A 260 -11.04 18.47 -8.39
N PRO A 261 -11.24 17.27 -7.80
CA PRO A 261 -10.56 16.90 -6.56
C PRO A 261 -9.03 16.95 -6.63
N VAL A 262 -8.42 16.37 -7.66
CA VAL A 262 -6.96 16.37 -7.82
C VAL A 262 -6.46 17.78 -8.16
N GLU A 263 -7.16 18.48 -9.05
CA GLU A 263 -6.87 19.89 -9.35
C GLU A 263 -6.84 20.78 -8.10
N TYR A 264 -7.87 20.67 -7.25
CA TYR A 264 -8.02 21.42 -6.02
C TYR A 264 -6.92 21.08 -5.02
N LEU A 265 -6.66 19.78 -4.80
CA LEU A 265 -5.58 19.31 -3.91
C LEU A 265 -4.23 19.92 -4.30
N LEU A 266 -3.86 19.81 -5.58
CA LEU A 266 -2.59 20.33 -6.11
C LEU A 266 -2.51 21.86 -6.11
N SER A 267 -3.64 22.56 -5.93
CA SER A 267 -3.67 24.03 -5.77
C SER A 267 -3.66 24.47 -4.30
N SER A 268 -4.05 23.57 -3.39
CA SER A 268 -4.24 23.86 -1.97
C SER A 268 -3.09 23.38 -1.10
N ALA A 269 -2.24 22.47 -1.60
CA ALA A 269 -1.09 21.93 -0.88
C ALA A 269 0.14 21.78 -1.80
N GLU A 270 1.32 21.88 -1.21
CA GLU A 270 2.59 21.51 -1.87
C GLU A 270 2.71 19.98 -1.90
N VAL A 271 2.09 19.38 -2.90
CA VAL A 271 2.17 17.94 -3.16
C VAL A 271 3.54 17.63 -3.78
N ASP A 272 4.24 16.65 -3.21
CA ASP A 272 5.56 16.20 -3.65
C ASP A 272 5.64 14.65 -3.67
N SER A 273 6.84 14.09 -3.81
CA SER A 273 7.06 12.64 -3.89
C SER A 273 6.78 11.84 -2.63
N THR A 274 6.46 12.50 -1.51
CA THR A 274 6.04 11.85 -0.26
C THR A 274 4.53 11.65 -0.18
N TRP A 275 3.78 12.14 -1.16
CA TRP A 275 2.34 12.01 -1.23
C TRP A 275 1.92 10.76 -2.01
N CYS A 276 0.92 10.07 -1.48
CA CYS A 276 0.19 9.00 -2.13
C CYS A 276 -1.27 9.43 -2.31
N LEU A 277 -1.68 9.57 -3.57
CA LEU A 277 -3.06 9.87 -3.96
C LEU A 277 -3.75 8.52 -4.22
N ILE A 278 -4.57 8.07 -3.28
CA ILE A 278 -5.25 6.79 -3.37
C ILE A 278 -6.40 6.91 -4.37
N HIS A 279 -6.49 5.90 -5.24
CA HIS A 279 -7.37 5.78 -6.41
C HIS A 279 -7.01 6.73 -7.54
N ALA A 280 -7.33 8.01 -7.40
CA ALA A 280 -7.27 8.99 -8.49
C ALA A 280 -7.96 8.50 -9.79
N THR A 281 -8.97 7.64 -9.66
CA THR A 281 -9.64 6.92 -10.77
C THR A 281 -10.17 7.89 -11.83
N HIS A 282 -10.81 8.96 -11.39
CA HIS A 282 -11.39 9.98 -12.25
C HIS A 282 -10.45 11.18 -12.42
N ILE A 283 -9.30 10.95 -13.03
CA ILE A 283 -8.31 11.98 -13.34
C ILE A 283 -8.35 12.42 -14.81
N GLU A 284 -8.22 13.72 -15.07
CA GLU A 284 -8.15 14.28 -16.42
C GLU A 284 -6.71 14.46 -16.92
N ASP A 285 -6.54 14.65 -18.24
CA ASP A 285 -5.21 14.75 -18.87
C ASP A 285 -4.33 15.87 -18.29
N PHE A 286 -4.92 16.98 -17.83
CA PHE A 286 -4.17 18.07 -17.19
C PHE A 286 -3.79 17.76 -15.73
N GLU A 287 -4.65 17.02 -15.01
CA GLU A 287 -4.37 16.54 -13.65
C GLU A 287 -3.26 15.48 -13.68
N ILE A 288 -3.29 14.56 -14.65
CA ILE A 288 -2.21 13.58 -14.89
C ILE A 288 -0.85 14.29 -14.99
N LYS A 289 -0.74 15.32 -15.85
CA LYS A 289 0.51 16.06 -16.03
C LYS A 289 0.99 16.70 -14.73
N ARG A 290 0.07 17.26 -13.93
CA ARG A 290 0.43 17.92 -12.66
C ARG A 290 0.84 16.93 -11.58
N VAL A 291 0.15 15.78 -11.47
CA VAL A 291 0.53 14.70 -10.53
C VAL A 291 1.88 14.09 -10.94
N SER A 292 2.11 13.83 -12.22
CA SER A 292 3.41 13.33 -12.69
C SER A 292 4.53 14.34 -12.42
N ALA A 293 4.28 15.63 -12.58
CA ALA A 293 5.25 16.70 -12.31
C ALA A 293 5.54 16.90 -10.81
N SER A 294 4.57 16.66 -9.92
CA SER A 294 4.81 16.72 -8.47
C SER A 294 5.66 15.55 -7.95
N GLY A 295 5.69 14.44 -8.71
CA GLY A 295 6.39 13.23 -8.32
C GLY A 295 5.64 12.37 -7.31
N ALA A 296 4.40 12.75 -6.96
CA ALA A 296 3.52 11.96 -6.10
C ALA A 296 3.23 10.59 -6.70
N VAL A 297 2.91 9.65 -5.82
CA VAL A 297 2.53 8.29 -6.19
C VAL A 297 1.00 8.21 -6.25
N VAL A 298 0.46 7.53 -7.26
CA VAL A 298 -0.95 7.11 -7.25
C VAL A 298 -1.04 5.71 -6.66
N GLY A 299 -1.77 5.55 -5.56
CA GLY A 299 -2.06 4.24 -4.97
C GLY A 299 -3.27 3.63 -5.65
N LEU A 300 -3.05 2.63 -6.51
CA LEU A 300 -4.14 1.95 -7.22
C LEU A 300 -4.59 0.74 -6.42
N CYS A 301 -5.90 0.51 -6.37
CA CYS A 301 -6.51 -0.62 -5.68
C CYS A 301 -7.41 -1.43 -6.62
N PRO A 302 -6.86 -2.01 -7.72
CA PRO A 302 -7.65 -2.57 -8.82
C PRO A 302 -8.74 -3.56 -8.43
N THR A 303 -8.49 -4.44 -7.46
CA THR A 303 -9.50 -5.43 -7.04
C THR A 303 -10.66 -4.78 -6.29
N THR A 304 -10.39 -3.84 -5.39
CA THR A 304 -11.42 -3.05 -4.70
C THR A 304 -12.13 -2.08 -5.63
N GLU A 305 -11.39 -1.35 -6.47
CA GLU A 305 -11.95 -0.44 -7.48
C GLU A 305 -12.91 -1.17 -8.44
N SER A 306 -12.62 -2.44 -8.73
CA SER A 306 -13.51 -3.31 -9.51
C SER A 306 -14.71 -3.82 -8.72
N ASP A 307 -14.53 -4.20 -7.45
CA ASP A 307 -15.62 -4.66 -6.56
C ASP A 307 -16.62 -3.54 -6.27
N LEU A 308 -16.14 -2.30 -6.10
CA LEU A 308 -16.95 -1.11 -5.80
C LEU A 308 -17.45 -0.37 -7.05
N GLY A 309 -16.96 -0.73 -8.24
CA GLY A 309 -17.42 -0.16 -9.50
C GLY A 309 -16.95 1.27 -9.76
N ASP A 310 -15.76 1.65 -9.26
CA ASP A 310 -15.22 3.02 -9.35
C ASP A 310 -14.96 3.43 -10.80
N GLY A 311 -14.29 2.57 -11.57
CA GLY A 311 -13.91 2.83 -12.95
C GLY A 311 -12.53 2.29 -13.31
N VAL A 312 -11.97 2.79 -14.41
CA VAL A 312 -10.66 2.36 -14.93
C VAL A 312 -9.69 3.55 -14.95
N PHE A 313 -8.65 3.51 -14.12
CA PHE A 313 -7.59 4.51 -14.12
C PHE A 313 -6.87 4.56 -15.49
N PRO A 314 -6.57 5.74 -16.07
CA PRO A 314 -5.91 5.89 -17.36
C PRO A 314 -4.39 5.63 -17.30
N LEU A 315 -4.02 4.40 -16.92
CA LEU A 315 -2.65 4.00 -16.58
C LEU A 315 -1.64 4.29 -17.70
N ARG A 316 -1.99 4.02 -18.96
CA ARG A 316 -1.12 4.33 -20.10
C ARG A 316 -0.68 5.78 -20.12
N LYS A 317 -1.65 6.68 -20.03
CA LYS A 317 -1.42 8.11 -20.12
C LYS A 317 -0.57 8.57 -18.93
N PHE A 318 -0.88 8.04 -17.75
CA PHE A 318 -0.16 8.38 -16.52
C PHE A 318 1.31 7.93 -16.55
N VAL A 319 1.58 6.67 -16.92
CA VAL A 319 2.95 6.15 -17.04
C VAL A 319 3.72 6.87 -18.16
N CYS A 320 3.09 7.13 -19.32
CA CYS A 320 3.72 7.91 -20.40
C CYS A 320 4.03 9.36 -20.00
N ALA A 321 3.33 9.92 -19.01
CA ALA A 321 3.62 11.24 -18.45
C ALA A 321 4.71 11.22 -17.36
N GLY A 322 5.28 10.05 -17.05
CA GLY A 322 6.27 9.87 -15.97
C GLY A 322 5.65 9.68 -14.59
N GLY A 323 4.35 9.37 -14.51
CA GLY A 323 3.65 9.08 -13.26
C GLY A 323 4.18 7.82 -12.56
N LYS A 324 4.14 7.84 -11.22
CA LYS A 324 4.52 6.72 -10.35
C LYS A 324 3.29 6.15 -9.69
N TYR A 325 3.21 4.83 -9.56
CA TYR A 325 2.08 4.19 -8.89
C TYR A 325 2.53 3.03 -8.00
N GLY A 326 1.71 2.70 -7.01
CA GLY A 326 1.80 1.47 -6.22
C GLY A 326 0.48 0.71 -6.25
N LEU A 327 0.43 -0.46 -5.63
CA LEU A 327 -0.75 -1.31 -5.55
C LEU A 327 -1.15 -1.56 -4.10
N GLY A 328 -2.45 -1.50 -3.82
CA GLY A 328 -2.99 -1.76 -2.48
C GLY A 328 -4.22 -2.66 -2.54
N SER A 329 -4.44 -3.45 -1.49
CA SER A 329 -5.62 -4.32 -1.37
C SER A 329 -6.86 -3.61 -0.83
N ASP A 330 -6.68 -2.43 -0.22
CA ASP A 330 -7.74 -1.54 0.27
C ASP A 330 -8.79 -2.23 1.14
N SER A 331 -9.95 -2.57 0.55
CA SER A 331 -11.05 -3.25 1.26
C SER A 331 -10.72 -4.68 1.64
N ASN A 332 -9.59 -5.17 1.13
CA ASN A 332 -9.07 -6.51 1.33
C ASN A 332 -10.05 -7.57 0.80
N VAL A 333 -10.86 -7.26 -0.21
CA VAL A 333 -11.70 -8.25 -0.92
C VAL A 333 -10.82 -9.31 -1.58
N SER A 334 -9.68 -8.88 -2.13
CA SER A 334 -8.52 -9.70 -2.47
C SER A 334 -7.32 -9.30 -1.62
N VAL A 335 -6.44 -10.26 -1.31
CA VAL A 335 -5.18 -10.02 -0.60
C VAL A 335 -4.05 -10.71 -1.39
N SER A 336 -3.78 -10.26 -2.62
CA SER A 336 -2.71 -10.84 -3.44
C SER A 336 -2.10 -9.81 -4.40
N PRO A 337 -0.76 -9.61 -4.41
CA PRO A 337 -0.10 -8.80 -5.42
C PRO A 337 -0.38 -9.27 -6.85
N GLY A 338 -0.48 -10.59 -7.04
CA GLY A 338 -0.78 -11.21 -8.33
C GLY A 338 -2.18 -10.86 -8.82
N GLU A 339 -3.17 -10.85 -7.93
CA GLU A 339 -4.55 -10.48 -8.28
C GLU A 339 -4.68 -8.99 -8.58
N GLU A 340 -4.01 -8.10 -7.82
CA GLU A 340 -3.98 -6.67 -8.15
C GLU A 340 -3.39 -6.41 -9.53
N ILE A 341 -2.20 -6.99 -9.82
CA ILE A 341 -1.55 -6.82 -11.13
C ILE A 341 -2.40 -7.40 -12.26
N ARG A 342 -3.01 -8.58 -12.04
CA ARG A 342 -3.86 -9.23 -13.04
C ARG A 342 -5.12 -8.44 -13.30
N CYS A 343 -5.77 -7.93 -12.26
CA CYS A 343 -6.97 -7.11 -12.37
C CYS A 343 -6.66 -5.83 -13.13
N LEU A 344 -5.61 -5.09 -12.72
CA LEU A 344 -5.15 -3.88 -13.39
C LEU A 344 -4.89 -4.12 -14.88
N GLU A 345 -4.08 -5.12 -15.21
CA GLU A 345 -3.75 -5.45 -16.59
C GLU A 345 -5.01 -5.84 -17.38
N SER A 346 -5.94 -6.59 -16.78
CA SER A 346 -7.19 -7.00 -17.45
C SER A 346 -8.12 -5.83 -17.72
N MET A 347 -8.23 -4.88 -16.79
CA MET A 347 -9.00 -3.65 -16.97
C MET A 347 -8.43 -2.81 -18.12
N GLN A 348 -7.10 -2.60 -18.15
CA GLN A 348 -6.45 -1.85 -19.23
C GLN A 348 -6.64 -2.53 -20.59
N ARG A 349 -6.43 -3.85 -20.67
CA ARG A 349 -6.62 -4.64 -21.90
C ARG A 349 -8.04 -4.53 -22.43
N SER A 350 -9.03 -4.70 -21.56
CA SER A 350 -10.44 -4.71 -21.94
C SER A 350 -10.90 -3.33 -22.39
N SER A 351 -10.52 -2.28 -21.65
CA SER A 351 -10.83 -0.89 -21.98
C SER A 351 -10.22 -0.48 -23.33
N MET A 352 -8.95 -0.83 -23.57
CA MET A 352 -8.22 -0.41 -24.77
C MET A 352 -8.33 -1.38 -25.96
N ARG A 353 -8.85 -2.59 -25.74
CA ARG A 353 -8.88 -3.72 -26.71
C ARG A 353 -7.50 -4.06 -27.26
N LEU A 354 -6.48 -4.02 -26.39
CA LEU A 354 -5.09 -4.33 -26.68
C LEU A 354 -4.58 -5.41 -25.72
N ARG A 355 -3.45 -6.05 -26.05
CA ARG A 355 -2.69 -6.91 -25.14
C ARG A 355 -1.40 -6.20 -24.74
N ASN A 356 -0.87 -6.54 -23.56
CA ASN A 356 0.40 -6.01 -23.04
C ASN A 356 0.41 -4.47 -23.11
N VAL A 357 -0.56 -3.87 -22.42
CA VAL A 357 -0.81 -2.42 -22.49
C VAL A 357 0.29 -1.67 -21.73
N ASP A 358 0.52 -0.40 -22.09
CA ASP A 358 1.42 0.55 -21.40
C ASP A 358 2.92 0.29 -21.53
N GLY A 359 3.33 -0.74 -22.28
CA GLY A 359 4.74 -1.03 -22.52
C GLY A 359 5.38 -0.03 -23.48
N ALA A 360 6.43 0.65 -23.01
CA ALA A 360 7.56 0.96 -23.88
C ALA A 360 8.14 -0.36 -24.43
N ILE A 361 8.85 -0.31 -25.56
CA ILE A 361 9.56 -1.49 -26.08
C ILE A 361 10.54 -1.97 -24.99
N SER A 362 10.39 -3.22 -24.57
CA SER A 362 11.17 -3.84 -23.49
C SER A 362 11.36 -5.33 -23.76
N ASP A 363 12.51 -5.85 -23.34
CA ASP A 363 12.80 -7.29 -23.35
C ASP A 363 12.26 -8.00 -22.10
N LEU A 364 11.69 -7.24 -21.15
CA LEU A 364 11.07 -7.77 -19.93
C LEU A 364 9.57 -8.05 -20.14
N GLY A 365 9.08 -9.05 -19.41
CA GLY A 365 7.67 -9.37 -19.31
C GLY A 365 6.83 -8.23 -18.75
N VAL A 366 5.55 -8.18 -19.15
CA VAL A 366 4.61 -7.17 -18.65
C VAL A 366 4.47 -7.25 -17.13
N ALA A 367 4.44 -8.44 -16.53
CA ALA A 367 4.31 -8.57 -15.08
C ALA A 367 5.55 -8.03 -14.36
N THR A 368 6.75 -8.26 -14.90
CA THR A 368 8.00 -7.72 -14.36
C THR A 368 7.99 -6.21 -14.32
N ILE A 369 7.61 -5.55 -15.42
CA ILE A 369 7.51 -4.08 -15.50
C ILE A 369 6.49 -3.56 -14.47
N ARG A 370 5.31 -4.18 -14.39
CA ARG A 370 4.27 -3.78 -13.43
C ARG A 370 4.75 -3.95 -11.99
N TYR A 371 5.42 -5.05 -11.70
CA TYR A 371 5.94 -5.38 -10.39
C TYR A 371 7.02 -4.38 -9.94
N GLN A 372 8.01 -4.11 -10.81
CA GLN A 372 9.06 -3.13 -10.51
C GLN A 372 8.47 -1.74 -10.24
N ASN A 373 7.55 -1.28 -11.08
CA ASN A 373 6.89 0.02 -10.90
C ASN A 373 6.11 0.08 -9.58
N ALA A 374 5.31 -0.96 -9.28
CA ALA A 374 4.52 -1.01 -8.06
C ALA A 374 5.39 -1.05 -6.78
N VAL A 375 6.47 -1.83 -6.79
CA VAL A 375 7.43 -1.89 -5.68
C VAL A 375 8.13 -0.55 -5.50
N SER A 376 8.62 0.07 -6.58
CA SER A 376 9.25 1.40 -6.52
C SER A 376 8.31 2.48 -6.01
N GLY A 377 7.06 2.52 -6.48
CA GLY A 377 6.05 3.44 -6.00
C GLY A 377 5.73 3.23 -4.52
N GLY A 378 5.42 1.99 -4.13
CA GLY A 378 5.09 1.64 -2.74
C GLY A 378 6.21 1.93 -1.75
N LEU A 379 7.48 1.62 -2.09
CA LEU A 379 8.62 1.94 -1.23
C LEU A 379 8.74 3.44 -0.97
N SER A 380 8.53 4.28 -2.00
CA SER A 380 8.71 5.73 -1.88
C SER A 380 7.71 6.44 -0.95
N VAL A 381 6.56 5.81 -0.66
CA VAL A 381 5.50 6.37 0.20
C VAL A 381 5.13 5.47 1.38
N SER A 382 5.97 4.50 1.71
CA SER A 382 5.83 3.64 2.90
C SER A 382 6.82 3.99 4.03
N GLY A 383 7.58 5.08 3.88
CA GLY A 383 8.56 5.50 4.88
C GLY A 383 9.98 4.98 4.66
N HIS A 384 10.22 4.23 3.58
CA HIS A 384 11.53 3.72 3.25
C HIS A 384 12.24 4.63 2.23
N SER A 385 13.55 4.75 2.38
CA SER A 385 14.39 5.44 1.40
C SER A 385 15.15 4.42 0.54
N GLY A 386 15.52 4.83 -0.67
CA GLY A 386 16.32 4.02 -1.59
C GLY A 386 15.49 3.24 -2.62
N THR A 387 16.18 2.38 -3.36
CA THR A 387 15.61 1.55 -4.42
C THR A 387 15.67 0.09 -3.99
N PHE A 388 14.66 -0.72 -4.31
CA PHE A 388 14.67 -2.14 -3.96
C PHE A 388 15.95 -2.85 -4.47
N MET A 389 16.37 -3.89 -3.76
CA MET A 389 17.53 -4.71 -4.13
C MET A 389 18.85 -3.90 -4.23
N THR A 390 19.05 -2.91 -3.35
CA THR A 390 20.29 -2.13 -3.27
C THR A 390 20.74 -1.97 -1.81
N ALA A 391 22.00 -1.60 -1.58
CA ALA A 391 22.48 -1.35 -0.22
C ALA A 391 21.65 -0.23 0.44
N GLY A 392 21.22 -0.45 1.69
CA GLY A 392 20.37 0.45 2.47
C GLY A 392 18.86 0.27 2.24
N SER A 393 18.42 -0.47 1.21
CA SER A 393 16.99 -0.78 1.05
C SER A 393 16.52 -1.82 2.06
N PRO A 394 15.23 -1.94 2.37
CA PRO A 394 14.72 -3.02 3.21
C PRO A 394 15.15 -4.41 2.71
N ALA A 395 15.59 -5.30 3.60
CA ALA A 395 15.84 -6.70 3.29
C ALA A 395 14.51 -7.49 3.29
N ASP A 396 13.64 -7.09 2.38
CA ASP A 396 12.29 -7.58 2.22
C ASP A 396 12.19 -8.28 0.86
N LEU A 397 12.02 -9.60 0.87
CA LEU A 397 12.20 -10.45 -0.31
C LEU A 397 11.11 -11.53 -0.39
N VAL A 398 10.80 -11.96 -1.60
CA VAL A 398 9.98 -13.14 -1.87
C VAL A 398 10.82 -14.10 -2.72
N VAL A 399 10.85 -15.37 -2.31
CA VAL A 399 11.48 -16.46 -3.05
C VAL A 399 10.38 -17.22 -3.77
N LEU A 400 10.46 -17.30 -5.10
CA LEU A 400 9.58 -18.18 -5.88
C LEU A 400 10.13 -19.60 -5.90
N ASN A 401 9.25 -20.60 -5.86
CA ASN A 401 9.62 -22.00 -6.01
C ASN A 401 9.77 -22.35 -7.50
N ALA A 402 10.99 -22.44 -8.00
CA ALA A 402 11.27 -22.76 -9.40
C ALA A 402 10.77 -24.15 -9.83
N SER A 403 10.57 -25.05 -8.87
CA SER A 403 10.06 -26.42 -9.11
C SER A 403 8.53 -26.51 -9.06
N ALA A 404 7.82 -25.42 -8.73
CA ALA A 404 6.37 -25.41 -8.77
C ALA A 404 5.89 -25.71 -10.21
N GLU A 405 4.83 -26.52 -10.34
CA GLU A 405 4.35 -27.02 -11.65
C GLU A 405 4.13 -25.89 -12.68
N LEU A 406 3.55 -24.77 -12.23
CA LEU A 406 3.33 -23.61 -13.08
C LEU A 406 4.62 -22.90 -13.52
N LEU A 407 5.69 -22.99 -12.73
CA LEU A 407 6.95 -22.24 -12.93
C LEU A 407 8.04 -23.09 -13.59
N ALA A 408 8.01 -24.41 -13.42
CA ALA A 408 9.05 -25.32 -13.89
C ALA A 408 9.38 -25.14 -15.38
N GLY A 409 10.68 -25.15 -15.69
CA GLY A 409 11.21 -25.06 -17.06
C GLY A 409 11.20 -23.66 -17.68
N LYS A 410 10.78 -22.62 -16.96
CA LYS A 410 10.73 -21.23 -17.44
C LYS A 410 11.97 -20.44 -17.04
N THR A 411 12.25 -19.37 -17.76
CA THR A 411 13.19 -18.32 -17.30
C THR A 411 12.60 -17.56 -16.11
N ALA A 412 13.44 -16.84 -15.34
CA ALA A 412 12.97 -16.07 -14.19
C ALA A 412 11.86 -15.05 -14.54
N ASP A 413 11.97 -14.39 -15.70
CA ASP A 413 10.96 -13.45 -16.18
C ASP A 413 9.63 -14.13 -16.54
N GLU A 414 9.70 -15.26 -17.24
CA GLU A 414 8.53 -16.09 -17.55
C GLU A 414 7.89 -16.69 -16.29
N MET A 415 8.69 -17.05 -15.28
CA MET A 415 8.20 -17.51 -13.98
C MET A 415 7.41 -16.41 -13.27
N LEU A 416 7.91 -15.18 -13.23
CA LEU A 416 7.20 -14.06 -12.61
C LEU A 416 5.91 -13.73 -13.35
N ASN A 417 5.93 -13.72 -14.70
CA ASN A 417 4.71 -13.59 -15.50
C ASN A 417 3.69 -14.68 -15.17
N ALA A 418 4.13 -15.94 -15.11
CA ALA A 418 3.26 -17.06 -14.82
C ALA A 418 2.67 -16.96 -13.40
N HIS A 419 3.49 -16.65 -12.39
CA HIS A 419 3.05 -16.46 -11.01
C HIS A 419 1.96 -15.38 -10.89
N LEU A 420 2.23 -14.16 -11.39
CA LEU A 420 1.34 -13.01 -11.20
C LEU A 420 0.09 -13.09 -12.09
N LEU A 421 0.26 -13.39 -13.38
CA LEU A 421 -0.84 -13.28 -14.35
C LEU A 421 -1.65 -14.56 -14.53
N SER A 422 -1.16 -15.70 -14.06
CA SER A 422 -1.80 -17.00 -14.29
C SER A 422 -1.76 -17.93 -13.08
N GLY A 423 -1.05 -17.56 -12.01
CA GLY A 423 -0.83 -18.38 -10.85
C GLY A 423 -1.69 -18.03 -9.65
N SER A 424 -1.28 -18.60 -8.52
CA SER A 424 -1.71 -18.24 -7.18
C SER A 424 -0.46 -18.15 -6.30
N ASN A 425 -0.65 -17.87 -5.00
CA ASN A 425 0.46 -17.72 -4.06
C ASN A 425 1.16 -19.06 -3.74
N ARG A 426 0.64 -20.19 -4.26
CA ARG A 426 1.24 -21.53 -4.11
C ARG A 426 2.64 -21.68 -4.69
N SER A 427 3.07 -20.76 -5.54
CA SER A 427 4.43 -20.78 -6.11
C SER A 427 5.42 -19.91 -5.33
N ILE A 428 5.02 -19.34 -4.19
CA ILE A 428 5.93 -18.72 -3.23
C ILE A 428 6.52 -19.84 -2.36
N ASP A 429 7.84 -19.87 -2.26
CA ASP A 429 8.57 -20.77 -1.35
C ASP A 429 8.71 -20.13 0.04
N SER A 430 9.13 -18.87 0.07
CA SER A 430 9.40 -18.18 1.33
C SER A 430 9.35 -16.67 1.20
N VAL A 431 9.03 -16.01 2.31
CA VAL A 431 8.97 -14.55 2.42
C VAL A 431 9.87 -14.08 3.54
N TYR A 432 10.64 -13.03 3.25
CA TYR A 432 11.57 -12.40 4.17
C TYR A 432 11.11 -10.97 4.45
N THR A 433 11.12 -10.58 5.73
CA THR A 433 10.92 -9.20 6.15
C THR A 433 12.02 -8.81 7.12
N ALA A 434 12.59 -7.62 6.93
CA ALA A 434 13.71 -7.13 7.73
C ALA A 434 14.86 -8.16 7.86
N GLY A 435 15.18 -8.87 6.77
CA GLY A 435 16.25 -9.87 6.71
C GLY A 435 15.93 -11.20 7.42
N ARG A 436 14.70 -11.41 7.89
CA ARG A 436 14.25 -12.63 8.59
C ARG A 436 13.25 -13.39 7.73
N LYS A 437 13.43 -14.70 7.60
CA LYS A 437 12.43 -15.58 6.97
C LYS A 437 11.19 -15.69 7.87
N ILE A 438 10.03 -15.32 7.36
CA ILE A 438 8.74 -15.32 8.09
C ILE A 438 7.91 -16.55 7.75
N THR A 439 7.82 -16.89 6.46
CA THR A 439 7.11 -18.08 5.94
C THR A 439 8.03 -18.99 5.13
#